data_AF-A0A6B4KCC3-F1
#
_entry.id   AF-A0A6B4KCC3-F1
#
_cell.length_a   1.000
_cell.length_b   1.000
_cell.length_c   1.000
_cell.angle_alpha   90.00
_cell.angle_beta   90.00
_cell.angle_gamma   90.00
#
_symmetry.space_group_name_H-M   'P 1'
#
loop_
_entity.id
_entity.type
_entity.pdbx_description
1 polymer ?
#
loop_
_entity_poly.entity_id
_entity_poly.type
_entity_poly.pdbx_seq_one_letter_code
_entity_poly.pdbx_strand_id
1 'polypeptide(L)'
;MYCVIQEIKNKKYNEYGAYKELDVDSMTWTIDGQTQTQYSYQYAGERFKRPIRKAYKISIHKSYREDGKVKKKQWVICTMGYYELLEFWPGDCITQSKLNEKLQEMNITEEELWDIVYKKLDPLIEKINNEFQKTEEYKTHQKHSKIIDKYLKSKNKFEEIYGRDTYDYCYDVLGTLRNEEMLNNIKKQYKYNQEYERSYYENFKSNYNYNSYSSYYSSDSSNYNEEDRKNLKKIYKVLATKFHPDINPQGEEVMKLVNKLKEQWGI
;
A
#
# COMPACT_ATOMS: atom_id res chain seq x y z
N MET A 1 -32.87 18.72 -13.73
CA MET A 1 -31.84 19.68 -13.24
C MET A 1 -30.66 19.63 -14.19
N TYR A 2 -29.75 20.59 -14.18
CA TYR A 2 -28.58 20.53 -15.06
C TYR A 2 -27.34 21.16 -14.40
N CYS A 3 -26.17 20.61 -14.72
CA CYS A 3 -24.89 21.15 -14.27
C CYS A 3 -24.51 22.40 -15.07
N VAL A 4 -23.99 23.40 -14.38
CA VAL A 4 -23.35 24.58 -14.94
C VAL A 4 -21.96 24.70 -14.35
N ILE A 5 -20.98 24.71 -15.24
CA ILE A 5 -19.58 24.96 -14.95
C ILE A 5 -19.26 26.36 -15.46
N GLN A 6 -18.85 27.24 -14.55
CA GLN A 6 -18.41 28.59 -14.89
C GLN A 6 -16.89 28.66 -14.77
N GLU A 7 -16.20 29.03 -15.85
CA GLU A 7 -14.77 29.34 -15.78
C GLU A 7 -14.58 30.68 -15.07
N ILE A 8 -13.76 30.67 -14.03
CA ILE A 8 -13.34 31.83 -13.25
C ILE A 8 -11.82 31.86 -13.15
N LYS A 9 -11.26 32.94 -12.61
CA LYS A 9 -9.80 33.13 -12.48
C LYS A 9 -9.39 33.20 -11.02
N ASN A 10 -8.50 32.31 -10.60
CA ASN A 10 -7.85 32.38 -9.30
C ASN A 10 -6.90 33.58 -9.22
N LYS A 11 -6.83 34.19 -8.03
CA LYS A 11 -5.92 35.32 -7.77
C LYS A 11 -4.46 34.88 -7.84
N LYS A 12 -4.15 33.75 -7.19
CA LYS A 12 -2.83 33.11 -7.17
C LYS A 12 -2.79 31.91 -8.11
N TYR A 13 -1.59 31.58 -8.58
CA TYR A 13 -1.35 30.34 -9.32
C TYR A 13 -1.04 29.20 -8.33
N ASN A 14 -1.17 27.95 -8.75
CA ASN A 14 -0.80 26.81 -7.92
C ASN A 14 0.74 26.75 -7.83
N GLU A 15 1.31 26.79 -6.63
CA GLU A 15 2.77 26.80 -6.43
C GLU A 15 3.35 25.38 -6.28
N TYR A 16 2.49 24.37 -6.18
CA TYR A 16 2.84 22.99 -5.85
C TYR A 16 2.80 22.08 -7.08
N GLY A 17 3.56 22.42 -8.12
CA GLY A 17 3.83 21.47 -9.21
C GLY A 17 4.67 20.27 -8.76
N ALA A 18 4.80 19.28 -9.64
CA ALA A 18 5.72 18.17 -9.43
C ALA A 18 7.17 18.67 -9.26
N TYR A 19 7.99 17.94 -8.52
CA TYR A 19 9.42 18.21 -8.46
C TYR A 19 10.10 17.87 -9.78
N LYS A 20 11.11 18.68 -10.14
CA LYS A 20 11.90 18.47 -11.36
C LYS A 20 12.86 17.30 -11.24
N GLU A 21 13.28 16.96 -10.01
CA GLU A 21 14.32 15.97 -9.75
C GLU A 21 13.86 14.95 -8.70
N LEU A 22 14.49 13.78 -8.77
CA LEU A 22 14.35 12.67 -7.84
C LEU A 22 15.75 12.17 -7.55
N ASP A 23 16.24 12.48 -6.34
CA ASP A 23 17.61 12.19 -5.96
C ASP A 23 17.68 10.97 -5.05
N VAL A 24 18.80 10.26 -5.16
CA VAL A 24 19.18 9.25 -4.18
C VAL A 24 19.50 9.98 -2.88
N ASP A 25 18.86 9.55 -1.80
CA ASP A 25 19.13 10.03 -0.46
C ASP A 25 19.69 8.88 0.38
N SER A 26 20.29 9.20 1.51
CA SER A 26 20.80 8.18 2.43
C SER A 26 20.83 8.68 3.85
N MET A 27 20.49 7.80 4.78
CA MET A 27 20.64 8.04 6.21
C MET A 27 21.71 7.10 6.77
N THR A 28 22.73 7.68 7.39
CA THR A 28 23.80 6.94 8.05
C THR A 28 23.71 7.14 9.56
N TRP A 29 23.81 6.06 10.32
CA TRP A 29 23.85 6.09 11.78
C TRP A 29 24.85 5.07 12.30
N THR A 30 25.27 5.24 13.56
CA THR A 30 26.18 4.31 14.24
C THR A 30 25.54 3.81 15.52
N ILE A 31 25.47 2.50 15.69
CA ILE A 31 25.00 1.83 16.91
C ILE A 31 26.10 0.86 17.34
N ASP A 32 26.50 0.91 18.61
CA ASP A 32 27.52 0.03 19.20
C ASP A 32 28.84 -0.05 18.39
N GLY A 33 29.26 1.08 17.82
CA GLY A 33 30.47 1.18 17.00
C GLY A 33 30.34 0.64 15.57
N GLN A 34 29.17 0.14 15.17
CA GLN A 34 28.87 -0.28 13.81
C GLN A 34 28.10 0.79 13.06
N THR A 35 28.69 1.28 11.96
CA THR A 35 28.05 2.25 11.08
C THR A 35 27.18 1.53 10.05
N GLN A 36 25.93 1.94 9.94
CA GLN A 36 24.98 1.47 8.94
C GLN A 36 24.50 2.64 8.09
N THR A 37 24.23 2.37 6.81
CA THR A 37 23.65 3.33 5.87
C THR A 37 22.48 2.69 5.17
N GLN A 38 21.33 3.37 5.23
CA GLN A 38 20.15 3.02 4.45
C GLN A 38 19.99 4.03 3.32
N TYR A 39 19.80 3.53 2.11
CA TYR A 39 19.56 4.32 0.92
C TYR A 39 18.06 4.50 0.71
N SER A 40 17.67 5.71 0.39
CA SER A 40 16.29 6.11 0.14
C SER A 40 16.28 7.04 -1.07
N TYR A 41 15.21 7.84 -1.18
CA TYR A 41 15.12 8.88 -2.18
C TYR A 41 14.37 10.06 -1.63
N GLN A 42 14.63 11.22 -2.21
CA GLN A 42 13.89 12.44 -1.97
C GLN A 42 13.55 13.11 -3.27
N TYR A 43 12.39 13.77 -3.30
CA TYR A 43 12.12 14.70 -4.37
C TYR A 43 12.94 15.97 -4.15
N ALA A 44 13.66 16.39 -5.19
CA ALA A 44 14.65 17.44 -5.12
C ALA A 44 14.43 18.51 -6.19
N GLY A 45 15.30 19.53 -6.18
CA GLY A 45 15.25 20.66 -7.09
C GLY A 45 14.01 21.55 -6.89
N GLU A 46 13.78 22.42 -7.87
CA GLU A 46 12.57 23.25 -7.90
C GLU A 46 11.35 22.45 -8.34
N ARG A 47 10.15 22.96 -8.00
CA ARG A 47 8.89 22.47 -8.57
C ARG A 47 8.61 23.13 -9.93
N PHE A 48 7.85 22.42 -10.77
CA PHE A 48 7.31 23.02 -11.98
C PHE A 48 6.34 24.16 -11.64
N LYS A 49 6.48 25.29 -12.34
CA LYS A 49 5.55 26.40 -12.21
C LYS A 49 4.25 26.03 -12.94
N ARG A 50 3.12 26.28 -12.27
CA ARG A 50 1.77 26.01 -12.77
C ARG A 50 1.02 27.33 -13.04
N PRO A 51 1.32 28.04 -14.15
CA PRO A 51 0.86 29.42 -14.37
C PRO A 51 -0.65 29.53 -14.68
N ILE A 52 -1.32 28.42 -15.02
CA ILE A 52 -2.74 28.44 -15.38
C ILE A 52 -3.57 28.74 -14.13
N ARG A 53 -4.25 29.90 -14.13
CA ARG A 53 -5.09 30.37 -13.01
C ARG A 53 -6.58 30.10 -13.23
N LYS A 54 -6.92 29.24 -14.19
CA LYS A 54 -8.32 28.88 -14.43
C LYS A 54 -8.84 28.08 -13.24
N ALA A 55 -10.09 28.34 -12.88
CA ALA A 55 -10.85 27.54 -11.95
C ALA A 55 -12.29 27.42 -12.45
N TYR A 56 -13.00 26.43 -11.94
CA TYR A 56 -14.27 25.98 -12.46
C TYR A 56 -15.25 25.89 -11.31
N LYS A 57 -16.19 26.84 -11.27
CA LYS A 57 -17.28 26.84 -10.30
C LYS A 57 -18.37 25.89 -10.80
N ILE A 58 -18.55 24.79 -10.08
CA ILE A 58 -19.51 23.74 -10.40
C ILE A 58 -20.79 23.99 -9.62
N SER A 59 -21.92 24.04 -10.33
CA SER A 59 -23.22 24.33 -9.74
C SER A 59 -24.33 23.55 -10.42
N ILE A 60 -25.37 23.21 -9.66
CA ILE A 60 -26.59 22.59 -10.15
C ILE A 60 -27.67 23.66 -10.25
N HIS A 61 -28.33 23.74 -11.39
CA HIS A 61 -29.45 24.64 -11.62
C HIS A 61 -30.76 23.87 -11.82
N LYS A 62 -31.84 24.42 -11.26
CA LYS A 62 -33.22 23.97 -11.49
C LYS A 62 -34.07 25.18 -11.88
N SER A 63 -34.55 25.16 -13.12
CA SER A 63 -35.58 26.08 -13.59
C SER A 63 -36.95 25.47 -13.32
N TYR A 64 -37.90 26.27 -12.84
CA TYR A 64 -39.28 25.86 -12.58
C TYR A 64 -40.23 27.05 -12.83
N ARG A 65 -41.53 26.79 -12.88
CA ARG A 65 -42.55 27.83 -13.01
C ARG A 65 -43.36 27.93 -11.73
N GLU A 66 -43.64 29.16 -11.32
CA GLU A 66 -44.51 29.50 -10.20
C GLU A 66 -45.33 30.73 -10.62
N ASP A 67 -46.65 30.63 -10.56
CA ASP A 67 -47.60 31.66 -11.04
C ASP A 67 -47.33 32.13 -12.48
N GLY A 68 -47.00 31.19 -13.37
CA GLY A 68 -46.69 31.47 -14.77
C GLY A 68 -45.32 32.13 -15.03
N LYS A 69 -44.58 32.52 -13.98
CA LYS A 69 -43.24 33.12 -14.09
C LYS A 69 -42.15 32.04 -13.96
N VAL A 70 -41.13 32.13 -14.80
CA VAL A 70 -39.95 31.24 -14.71
C VAL A 70 -39.07 31.69 -13.55
N LYS A 71 -38.84 30.80 -12.59
CA LYS A 71 -37.90 30.97 -11.47
C LYS A 71 -36.74 29.99 -11.59
N LYS A 72 -35.63 30.31 -10.92
CA LYS A 72 -34.40 29.50 -10.94
C LYS A 72 -33.85 29.34 -9.52
N LYS A 73 -33.61 28.08 -9.14
CA LYS A 73 -32.78 27.73 -7.99
C LYS A 73 -31.39 27.30 -8.45
N GLN A 74 -30.38 27.65 -7.67
CA GLN A 74 -28.99 27.33 -7.94
C GLN A 74 -28.29 26.84 -6.67
N TRP A 75 -27.54 25.75 -6.80
CA TRP A 75 -26.72 25.19 -5.72
C TRP A 75 -25.29 25.14 -6.20
N VAL A 76 -24.42 25.92 -5.58
CA VAL A 76 -22.97 25.77 -5.79
C VAL A 76 -22.53 24.52 -5.06
N ILE A 77 -21.86 23.62 -5.77
CA ILE A 77 -21.31 22.37 -5.20
C ILE A 77 -19.90 22.66 -4.71
N CYS A 78 -19.00 23.01 -5.61
CA CYS A 78 -17.62 23.37 -5.29
C CYS A 78 -17.02 24.27 -6.36
N THR A 79 -15.77 24.67 -6.15
CA THR A 79 -14.94 25.37 -7.14
C THR A 79 -13.60 24.67 -7.18
N MET A 80 -13.16 24.25 -8.36
CA MET A 80 -11.91 23.51 -8.54
C MET A 80 -10.98 24.26 -9.48
N GLY A 81 -9.72 24.40 -9.11
CA GLY A 81 -8.65 24.89 -9.98
C GLY A 81 -8.38 23.95 -11.16
N TYR A 82 -7.74 24.48 -12.21
CA TYR A 82 -7.34 23.71 -13.38
C TYR A 82 -6.56 22.44 -13.03
N TYR A 83 -5.58 22.56 -12.14
CA TYR A 83 -4.75 21.43 -11.72
C TYR A 83 -5.45 20.54 -10.68
N GLU A 84 -6.39 21.09 -9.89
CA GLU A 84 -7.15 20.29 -8.92
C GLU A 84 -8.06 19.29 -9.62
N LEU A 85 -8.60 19.63 -10.80
CA LEU A 85 -9.36 18.69 -11.65
C LEU A 85 -8.56 17.47 -12.14
N LEU A 86 -7.22 17.53 -12.05
CA LEU A 86 -6.33 16.42 -12.44
C LEU A 86 -5.96 15.52 -11.25
N GLU A 87 -6.09 16.06 -10.03
CA GLU A 87 -5.52 15.47 -8.81
C GLU A 87 -6.58 15.01 -7.81
N PHE A 88 -7.75 15.67 -7.83
CA PHE A 88 -8.82 15.45 -6.87
C PHE A 88 -10.15 15.23 -7.58
N TRP A 89 -11.04 14.48 -6.93
CA TRP A 89 -12.43 14.40 -7.36
C TRP A 89 -13.24 15.54 -6.72
N PRO A 90 -14.34 16.02 -7.34
CA PRO A 90 -15.11 17.15 -6.82
C PRO A 90 -15.69 16.96 -5.41
N GLY A 91 -15.88 15.71 -4.98
CA GLY A 91 -16.36 15.36 -3.64
C GLY A 91 -15.40 15.77 -2.52
N ASP A 92 -14.09 15.80 -2.77
CA ASP A 92 -13.10 16.25 -1.79
C ASP A 92 -13.27 17.74 -1.40
N CYS A 93 -13.92 18.52 -2.27
CA CYS A 93 -14.11 19.96 -2.08
C CYS A 93 -15.38 20.31 -1.27
N ILE A 94 -16.16 19.31 -0.83
CA ILE A 94 -17.38 19.51 -0.06
C ILE A 94 -17.45 18.54 1.12
N THR A 95 -17.77 19.05 2.31
CA THR A 95 -17.95 18.18 3.47
C THR A 95 -19.25 17.38 3.34
N GLN A 96 -19.25 16.12 3.82
CA GLN A 96 -20.42 15.24 3.72
C GLN A 96 -21.70 15.88 4.29
N SER A 97 -21.60 16.61 5.42
CA SER A 97 -22.74 17.31 6.01
C SER A 97 -23.35 18.36 5.06
N LYS A 98 -22.52 19.19 4.41
CA LYS A 98 -23.00 20.19 3.44
C LYS A 98 -23.51 19.56 2.15
N LEU A 99 -22.93 18.44 1.75
CA LEU A 99 -23.41 17.65 0.62
C LEU A 99 -24.83 17.14 0.91
N ASN A 100 -25.03 16.51 2.07
CA ASN A 100 -26.32 15.97 2.50
C ASN A 100 -27.41 17.05 2.55
N GLU A 101 -27.12 18.24 3.10
CA GLU A 101 -28.05 19.39 3.10
C GLU A 101 -28.48 19.76 1.69
N LYS A 102 -27.53 19.87 0.75
CA LYS A 102 -27.83 20.20 -0.65
C LYS A 102 -28.64 19.09 -1.33
N LEU A 103 -28.32 17.83 -1.09
CA LEU A 103 -29.05 16.68 -1.65
C LEU A 103 -30.50 16.69 -1.19
N GLN A 104 -30.74 16.97 0.10
CA GLN A 104 -32.08 17.13 0.66
C GLN A 104 -32.84 18.30 0.03
N GLU A 105 -32.21 19.48 -0.11
CA GLU A 105 -32.82 20.64 -0.76
C GLU A 105 -33.16 20.40 -2.25
N MET A 106 -32.31 19.63 -2.93
CA MET A 106 -32.48 19.27 -4.34
C MET A 106 -33.48 18.13 -4.53
N ASN A 107 -33.70 17.32 -3.49
CA ASN A 107 -34.45 16.08 -3.47
C ASN A 107 -33.93 15.08 -4.54
N ILE A 108 -32.62 14.81 -4.49
CA ILE A 108 -31.91 13.85 -5.35
C ILE A 108 -30.93 13.01 -4.52
N THR A 109 -30.50 11.87 -5.03
CA THR A 109 -29.44 11.06 -4.43
C THR A 109 -28.04 11.61 -4.75
N GLU A 110 -27.03 11.16 -4.00
CA GLU A 110 -25.64 11.50 -4.28
C GLU A 110 -25.18 10.98 -5.65
N GLU A 111 -25.60 9.77 -6.03
CA GLU A 111 -25.34 9.17 -7.34
C GLU A 111 -25.91 10.05 -8.46
N GLU A 112 -27.19 10.45 -8.35
CA GLU A 112 -27.83 11.33 -9.33
C GLU A 112 -27.13 12.69 -9.44
N LEU A 113 -26.63 13.24 -8.33
CA LEU A 113 -25.85 14.47 -8.35
C LEU A 113 -24.58 14.28 -9.19
N TRP A 114 -23.79 13.25 -8.89
CA TRP A 114 -22.51 13.03 -9.55
C TRP A 114 -22.69 12.68 -11.04
N ASP A 115 -23.73 11.93 -11.41
CA ASP A 115 -24.09 11.69 -12.82
C ASP A 115 -24.34 13.00 -13.58
N ILE A 116 -25.11 13.93 -12.99
CA ILE A 116 -25.39 15.23 -13.61
C ILE A 116 -24.12 16.08 -13.71
N VAL A 117 -23.23 16.01 -12.72
CA VAL A 117 -21.96 16.74 -12.69
C VAL A 117 -21.00 16.20 -13.76
N TYR A 118 -20.71 14.90 -13.74
CA TYR A 118 -19.71 14.27 -14.62
C TYR A 118 -20.11 14.28 -16.08
N LYS A 119 -21.41 14.17 -16.39
CA LYS A 119 -21.91 14.38 -17.76
C LYS A 119 -21.44 15.67 -18.42
N LYS A 120 -21.14 16.71 -17.61
CA LYS A 120 -20.58 17.98 -18.10
C LYS A 120 -19.11 18.19 -17.76
N LEU A 121 -18.64 17.59 -16.67
CA LEU A 121 -17.27 17.74 -16.18
C LEU A 121 -16.28 16.85 -16.95
N ASP A 122 -16.68 15.65 -17.37
CA ASP A 122 -15.78 14.70 -18.03
C ASP A 122 -15.14 15.26 -19.31
N PRO A 123 -15.89 15.89 -20.25
CA PRO A 123 -15.26 16.46 -21.44
C PRO A 123 -14.24 17.57 -21.12
N LEU A 124 -14.45 18.28 -20.02
CA LEU A 124 -13.53 19.30 -19.54
C LEU A 124 -12.28 18.65 -18.92
N ILE A 125 -12.46 17.64 -18.06
CA ILE A 125 -11.36 16.87 -17.47
C ILE A 125 -10.51 16.21 -18.55
N GLU A 126 -11.13 15.60 -19.56
CA GLU A 126 -10.43 14.97 -20.69
C GLU A 126 -9.58 15.99 -21.46
N LYS A 127 -10.15 17.16 -21.76
CA LYS A 127 -9.42 18.25 -22.42
C LYS A 127 -8.22 18.71 -21.59
N ILE A 128 -8.40 18.96 -20.30
CA ILE A 128 -7.34 19.41 -19.38
C ILE A 128 -6.27 18.33 -19.26
N ASN A 129 -6.65 17.05 -19.12
CA ASN A 129 -5.72 15.93 -19.10
C ASN A 129 -4.88 15.87 -20.38
N ASN A 130 -5.50 15.97 -21.55
CA ASN A 130 -4.80 15.94 -22.84
C ASN A 130 -3.83 17.12 -23.02
N GLU A 131 -4.16 18.29 -22.49
CA GLU A 131 -3.25 19.44 -22.43
C GLU A 131 -2.09 19.18 -21.46
N PHE A 132 -2.39 18.70 -20.25
CA PHE A 132 -1.42 18.47 -19.20
C PHE A 132 -0.42 17.35 -19.54
N GLN A 133 -0.87 16.28 -20.18
CA GLN A 133 -0.02 15.15 -20.59
C GLN A 133 1.11 15.56 -21.55
N LYS A 134 0.94 16.68 -22.27
CA LYS A 134 1.96 17.22 -23.19
C LYS A 134 3.04 18.02 -22.46
N THR A 135 2.82 18.38 -21.20
CA THR A 135 3.74 19.21 -20.40
C THR A 135 4.98 18.44 -19.95
N GLU A 136 6.07 19.15 -19.73
CA GLU A 136 7.28 18.57 -19.13
C GLU A 136 7.07 18.15 -17.68
N GLU A 137 6.15 18.80 -16.96
CA GLU A 137 5.76 18.40 -15.60
C GLU A 137 5.23 16.96 -15.59
N TYR A 138 4.25 16.66 -16.46
CA TYR A 138 3.68 15.32 -16.56
C TYR A 138 4.72 14.28 -16.96
N LYS A 139 5.54 14.57 -17.99
CA LYS A 139 6.59 13.65 -18.45
C LYS A 139 7.61 13.35 -17.34
N THR A 140 7.98 14.36 -16.56
CA THR A 140 8.93 14.23 -15.45
C THR A 140 8.33 13.42 -14.31
N HIS A 141 7.09 13.74 -13.91
CA HIS A 141 6.36 12.94 -12.92
C HIS A 141 6.27 11.47 -13.34
N GLN A 142 5.92 11.18 -14.60
CA GLN A 142 5.86 9.81 -15.11
C GLN A 142 7.22 9.10 -15.12
N LYS A 143 8.33 9.81 -15.35
CA LYS A 143 9.67 9.23 -15.21
C LYS A 143 9.96 8.86 -13.75
N HIS A 144 9.66 9.75 -12.82
CA HIS A 144 9.84 9.49 -11.39
C HIS A 144 9.00 8.30 -10.93
N SER A 145 7.71 8.25 -11.29
CA SER A 145 6.83 7.12 -10.94
C SER A 145 7.36 5.80 -11.48
N LYS A 146 7.89 5.77 -12.71
CA LYS A 146 8.51 4.55 -13.27
C LYS A 146 9.75 4.10 -12.49
N ILE A 147 10.58 5.03 -12.03
CA ILE A 147 11.76 4.73 -11.20
C ILE A 147 11.30 4.11 -9.87
N ILE A 148 10.36 4.77 -9.18
CA ILE A 148 9.83 4.33 -7.89
C ILE A 148 9.14 2.97 -8.01
N ASP A 149 8.31 2.74 -9.04
CA ASP A 149 7.65 1.46 -9.28
C ASP A 149 8.66 0.32 -9.49
N LYS A 150 9.73 0.57 -10.26
CA LYS A 150 10.79 -0.41 -10.48
C LYS A 150 11.55 -0.71 -9.18
N TYR A 151 11.84 0.32 -8.40
CA TYR A 151 12.45 0.20 -7.08
C TYR A 151 11.59 -0.66 -6.15
N LEU A 152 10.31 -0.32 -5.96
CA LEU A 152 9.39 -1.06 -5.08
C LEU A 152 9.24 -2.53 -5.51
N LYS A 153 9.15 -2.80 -6.82
CA LYS A 153 9.11 -4.18 -7.33
C LYS A 153 10.41 -4.95 -7.06
N SER A 154 11.56 -4.29 -7.18
CA SER A 154 12.86 -4.91 -6.94
C SER A 154 13.08 -5.17 -5.45
N LYS A 155 12.71 -4.19 -4.62
CA LYS A 155 12.70 -4.28 -3.15
C LYS A 155 11.85 -5.45 -2.68
N ASN A 156 10.58 -5.52 -3.09
CA ASN A 156 9.69 -6.60 -2.69
C ASN A 156 10.25 -7.98 -3.06
N LYS A 157 10.73 -8.15 -4.30
CA LYS A 157 11.33 -9.43 -4.74
C LYS A 157 12.59 -9.81 -3.94
N PHE A 158 13.41 -8.83 -3.58
CA PHE A 158 14.61 -9.09 -2.79
C PHE A 158 14.25 -9.47 -1.36
N GLU A 159 13.32 -8.74 -0.75
CA GLU A 159 12.91 -8.94 0.65
C GLU A 159 12.07 -10.20 0.86
N GLU A 160 11.34 -10.66 -0.16
CA GLU A 160 10.72 -11.99 -0.17
C GLU A 160 11.73 -13.13 0.01
N ILE A 161 12.96 -12.94 -0.49
CA ILE A 161 14.03 -13.95 -0.40
C ILE A 161 14.85 -13.74 0.86
N TYR A 162 15.29 -12.51 1.11
CA TYR A 162 16.34 -12.22 2.09
C TYR A 162 15.82 -11.62 3.41
N GLY A 163 14.52 -11.39 3.52
CA GLY A 163 13.89 -10.81 4.71
C GLY A 163 13.53 -9.33 4.52
N ARG A 164 12.54 -8.88 5.29
CA ARG A 164 12.00 -7.53 5.25
C ARG A 164 13.05 -6.47 5.60
N ASP A 165 12.94 -5.30 4.98
CA ASP A 165 13.77 -4.11 5.25
C ASP A 165 15.28 -4.33 5.01
N THR A 166 15.65 -5.23 4.08
CA THR A 166 17.05 -5.55 3.77
C THR A 166 17.56 -4.91 2.48
N TYR A 167 16.67 -4.58 1.53
CA TYR A 167 17.05 -4.10 0.21
C TYR A 167 17.77 -2.75 0.28
N ASP A 168 17.21 -1.82 1.07
CA ASP A 168 17.64 -0.43 1.15
C ASP A 168 19.01 -0.26 1.83
N TYR A 169 19.52 -1.30 2.50
CA TYR A 169 20.90 -1.27 3.00
C TYR A 169 21.92 -1.63 1.91
N CYS A 170 21.49 -2.21 0.80
CA CYS A 170 22.34 -2.67 -0.29
C CYS A 170 22.24 -1.77 -1.51
N TYR A 171 21.02 -1.45 -1.92
CA TYR A 171 20.71 -0.79 -3.18
C TYR A 171 20.00 0.55 -2.97
N ASP A 172 20.18 1.48 -3.90
CA ASP A 172 19.41 2.74 -3.93
C ASP A 172 18.13 2.65 -4.79
N VAL A 173 17.37 3.76 -4.84
CA VAL A 173 16.12 3.86 -5.64
C VAL A 173 16.33 3.64 -7.14
N LEU A 174 17.54 3.83 -7.66
CA LEU A 174 17.85 3.56 -9.08
C LEU A 174 18.20 2.09 -9.33
N GLY A 175 18.32 1.29 -8.26
CA GLY A 175 18.75 -0.10 -8.27
C GLY A 175 20.27 -0.27 -8.33
N THR A 176 21.03 0.79 -8.02
CA THR A 176 22.50 0.75 -7.98
C THR A 176 22.94 0.08 -6.69
N LEU A 177 23.85 -0.90 -6.78
CA LEU A 177 24.47 -1.49 -5.59
C LEU A 177 25.39 -0.45 -4.94
N ARG A 178 25.08 -0.09 -3.71
CA ARG A 178 25.83 0.90 -2.92
C ARG A 178 26.65 0.26 -1.79
N ASN A 179 26.22 -0.89 -1.29
CA ASN A 179 26.91 -1.61 -0.22
C ASN A 179 27.01 -3.11 -0.54
N GLU A 180 28.14 -3.49 -1.14
CA GLU A 180 28.42 -4.88 -1.49
C GLU A 180 28.68 -5.77 -0.26
N GLU A 181 29.31 -5.22 0.78
CA GLU A 181 29.58 -5.95 2.02
C GLU A 181 28.29 -6.38 2.70
N MET A 182 27.33 -5.46 2.84
CA MET A 182 26.03 -5.74 3.44
C MET A 182 25.24 -6.77 2.63
N LEU A 183 25.26 -6.66 1.30
CA LEU A 183 24.64 -7.65 0.41
C LEU A 183 25.23 -9.04 0.64
N ASN A 184 26.56 -9.14 0.76
CA ASN A 184 27.24 -10.39 1.02
C ASN A 184 26.91 -10.95 2.41
N ASN A 185 26.80 -10.08 3.43
CA ASN A 185 26.40 -10.49 4.78
C ASN A 185 24.98 -11.06 4.79
N ILE A 186 24.02 -10.35 4.20
CA ILE A 186 22.62 -10.80 4.06
C ILE A 186 22.55 -12.16 3.35
N LYS A 187 23.28 -12.34 2.24
CA LYS A 187 23.33 -13.62 1.52
C LYS A 187 23.95 -14.74 2.35
N LYS A 188 24.98 -14.45 3.15
CA LYS A 188 25.60 -15.43 4.07
C LYS A 188 24.64 -15.84 5.17
N GLN A 189 23.98 -14.87 5.82
CA GLN A 189 22.98 -15.13 6.86
C GLN A 189 21.81 -15.97 6.32
N TYR A 190 21.33 -15.65 5.12
CA TYR A 190 20.29 -16.44 4.46
C TYR A 190 20.71 -17.89 4.24
N LYS A 191 21.92 -18.14 3.73
CA LYS A 191 22.45 -19.50 3.55
C LYS A 191 22.60 -20.25 4.87
N TYR A 192 23.16 -19.57 5.88
CA TYR A 192 23.32 -20.14 7.22
C TYR A 192 21.96 -20.54 7.81
N ASN A 193 20.95 -19.70 7.70
CA ASN A 193 19.60 -20.00 8.19
C ASN A 193 18.97 -21.18 7.43
N GLN A 194 19.15 -21.28 6.12
CA GLN A 194 18.69 -22.45 5.36
C GLN A 194 19.38 -23.75 5.78
N GLU A 195 20.70 -23.72 5.98
CA GLU A 195 21.47 -24.88 6.42
C GLU A 195 21.10 -25.30 7.84
N TYR A 196 20.94 -24.33 8.73
CA TYR A 196 20.46 -24.56 10.09
C TYR A 196 19.08 -25.21 10.08
N GLU A 197 18.12 -24.66 9.33
CA GLU A 197 16.79 -25.26 9.20
C GLU A 197 16.85 -26.69 8.64
N ARG A 198 17.63 -26.93 7.58
CA ARG A 198 17.82 -28.29 7.02
C ARG A 198 18.38 -29.26 8.05
N SER A 199 19.45 -28.87 8.73
CA SER A 199 20.08 -29.69 9.76
C SER A 199 19.14 -29.95 10.93
N TYR A 200 18.32 -28.97 11.32
CA TYR A 200 17.29 -29.13 12.34
C TYR A 200 16.21 -30.11 11.90
N TYR A 201 15.70 -30.02 10.65
CA TYR A 201 14.74 -30.99 10.13
C TYR A 201 15.32 -32.39 9.98
N GLU A 202 16.58 -32.51 9.56
CA GLU A 202 17.27 -33.79 9.43
C GLU A 202 17.50 -34.44 10.80
N ASN A 203 17.97 -33.67 11.79
CA ASN A 203 18.13 -34.14 13.18
C ASN A 203 16.79 -34.48 13.84
N PHE A 204 15.74 -33.71 13.56
CA PHE A 204 14.39 -34.04 14.04
C PHE A 204 13.90 -35.33 13.38
N LYS A 205 14.05 -35.49 12.06
CA LYS A 205 13.67 -36.71 11.35
C LYS A 205 14.47 -37.92 11.82
N SER A 206 15.76 -37.79 12.13
CA SER A 206 16.59 -38.89 12.65
C SER A 206 16.25 -39.24 14.10
N ASN A 207 15.99 -38.26 14.97
CA ASN A 207 15.55 -38.52 16.35
C ASN A 207 14.16 -39.16 16.42
N TYR A 208 13.24 -38.82 15.51
CA TYR A 208 11.94 -39.51 15.41
C TYR A 208 12.02 -40.88 14.72
N ASN A 209 13.10 -41.18 13.99
CA ASN A 209 13.33 -42.50 13.39
C ASN A 209 14.10 -43.46 14.32
N TYR A 210 14.61 -42.98 15.47
CA TYR A 210 15.32 -43.81 16.45
C TYR A 210 14.42 -44.44 17.52
N ASN A 211 13.11 -44.15 17.51
CA ASN A 211 12.14 -44.74 18.43
C ASN A 211 11.05 -45.56 17.70
N SER A 212 11.44 -46.33 16.68
CA SER A 212 10.58 -47.41 16.14
C SER A 212 10.90 -48.78 16.78
N TYR A 213 11.15 -48.77 18.09
CA TYR A 213 11.12 -49.97 18.94
C TYR A 213 10.46 -49.61 20.28
N SER A 214 9.14 -49.42 20.25
CA SER A 214 8.34 -49.61 21.46
C SER A 214 6.94 -50.05 21.08
N SER A 215 6.72 -51.34 21.25
CA SER A 215 5.42 -51.98 21.33
C SER A 215 4.62 -51.32 22.47
N TYR A 216 3.53 -50.61 22.18
CA TYR A 216 2.28 -50.69 22.96
C TYR A 216 1.16 -50.06 22.16
N TYR A 217 0.07 -50.81 22.05
CA TYR A 217 -1.23 -50.42 21.52
C TYR A 217 -1.70 -49.08 22.10
N SER A 218 -2.13 -48.14 21.26
CA SER A 218 -3.25 -47.26 21.59
C SER A 218 -4.06 -46.95 20.35
N SER A 219 -5.29 -47.44 20.36
CA SER A 219 -6.33 -47.19 19.37
C SER A 219 -7.04 -45.88 19.71
N ASP A 220 -6.69 -44.79 19.02
CA ASP A 220 -7.57 -43.62 18.93
C ASP A 220 -7.60 -43.17 17.47
N SER A 221 -8.71 -43.47 16.79
CA SER A 221 -8.96 -43.04 15.42
C SER A 221 -9.25 -41.54 15.40
N SER A 222 -8.26 -40.72 15.04
CA SER A 222 -8.52 -39.28 14.83
C SER A 222 -9.37 -39.10 13.57
N ASN A 223 -10.50 -38.39 13.71
CA ASN A 223 -11.49 -38.13 12.64
C ASN A 223 -11.04 -37.09 11.60
N TYR A 224 -9.78 -36.65 11.65
CA TYR A 224 -9.26 -35.65 10.71
C TYR A 224 -8.95 -36.29 9.36
N ASN A 225 -9.44 -35.66 8.29
CA ASN A 225 -9.07 -36.04 6.93
C ASN A 225 -7.59 -35.72 6.66
N GLU A 226 -7.07 -36.20 5.54
CA GLU A 226 -5.63 -36.11 5.23
C GLU A 226 -5.13 -34.66 5.08
N GLU A 227 -5.98 -33.76 4.59
CA GLU A 227 -5.65 -32.34 4.45
C GLU A 227 -5.65 -31.62 5.81
N ASP A 228 -6.61 -31.95 6.67
CA ASP A 228 -6.67 -31.46 8.05
C ASP A 228 -5.44 -31.92 8.83
N ARG A 229 -5.00 -33.18 8.67
CA ARG A 229 -3.76 -33.67 9.30
C ARG A 229 -2.52 -32.92 8.82
N LYS A 230 -2.44 -32.55 7.53
CA LYS A 230 -1.34 -31.72 7.03
C LYS A 230 -1.35 -30.32 7.65
N ASN A 231 -2.53 -29.73 7.82
CA ASN A 231 -2.66 -28.41 8.43
C ASN A 231 -2.39 -28.45 9.94
N LEU A 232 -2.88 -29.47 10.66
CA LEU A 232 -2.56 -29.67 12.08
C LEU A 232 -1.07 -29.92 12.30
N LYS A 233 -0.36 -30.59 11.38
CA LYS A 233 1.11 -30.71 11.41
C LYS A 233 1.81 -29.37 11.28
N LYS A 234 1.32 -28.48 10.39
CA LYS A 234 1.85 -27.11 10.29
C LYS A 234 1.59 -26.29 11.55
N ILE A 235 0.39 -26.41 12.13
CA ILE A 235 0.01 -25.72 13.37
C ILE A 235 0.89 -26.20 14.54
N TYR A 236 1.03 -27.52 14.71
CA TYR A 236 1.91 -28.11 15.72
C TYR A 236 3.34 -27.59 15.57
N LYS A 237 3.85 -27.55 14.35
CA LYS A 237 5.22 -27.08 14.05
C LYS A 237 5.44 -25.61 14.45
N VAL A 238 4.47 -24.73 14.19
CA VAL A 238 4.54 -23.33 14.62
C VAL A 238 4.52 -23.21 16.14
N LEU A 239 3.64 -23.95 16.81
CA LEU A 239 3.54 -23.97 18.27
C LEU A 239 4.81 -24.52 18.93
N ALA A 240 5.32 -25.64 18.43
CA ALA A 240 6.54 -26.28 18.92
C ALA A 240 7.76 -25.37 18.77
N THR A 241 7.86 -24.64 17.66
CA THR A 241 8.98 -23.70 17.44
C THR A 241 8.88 -22.50 18.38
N LYS A 242 7.68 -21.99 18.64
CA LYS A 242 7.49 -20.78 19.45
C LYS A 242 7.58 -21.03 20.95
N PHE A 243 7.17 -22.21 21.41
CA PHE A 243 7.13 -22.58 22.82
C PHE A 243 8.20 -23.61 23.20
N HIS A 244 9.21 -23.82 22.35
CA HIS A 244 10.34 -24.68 22.68
C HIS A 244 11.06 -24.13 23.92
N PRO A 245 11.42 -24.97 24.91
CA PRO A 245 12.13 -24.54 26.11
C PRO A 245 13.44 -23.77 25.82
N ASP A 246 14.12 -24.13 24.73
CA ASP A 246 15.37 -23.46 24.30
C ASP A 246 15.16 -22.03 23.78
N ILE A 247 13.94 -21.70 23.33
CA ILE A 247 13.58 -20.39 22.77
C ILE A 247 12.78 -19.57 23.79
N ASN A 248 11.95 -20.24 24.60
CA ASN A 248 11.19 -19.65 25.68
C ASN A 248 11.39 -20.50 26.96
N PRO A 249 12.21 -20.02 27.92
CA PRO A 249 12.50 -20.75 29.17
C PRO A 249 11.28 -21.06 30.03
N GLN A 250 10.14 -20.39 29.80
CA GLN A 250 8.85 -20.65 30.48
C GLN A 250 7.88 -21.49 29.61
N GLY A 251 8.32 -21.98 28.45
CA GLY A 251 7.50 -22.71 27.47
C GLY A 251 7.29 -24.19 27.78
N GLU A 252 7.95 -24.75 28.79
CA GLU A 252 7.95 -26.19 29.06
C GLU A 252 6.54 -26.76 29.36
N GLU A 253 5.74 -26.06 30.16
CA GLU A 253 4.36 -26.50 30.46
C GLU A 253 3.44 -26.41 29.23
N VAL A 254 3.62 -25.38 28.42
CA VAL A 254 2.87 -25.20 27.16
C VAL A 254 3.26 -26.29 26.16
N MET A 255 4.53 -26.67 26.11
CA MET A 255 5.01 -27.74 25.24
C MET A 255 4.46 -29.11 25.64
N LYS A 256 4.29 -29.38 26.94
CA LYS A 256 3.60 -30.58 27.44
C LYS A 256 2.14 -30.65 26.97
N LEU A 257 1.44 -29.51 26.95
CA LEU A 257 0.07 -29.42 26.41
C LEU A 257 0.04 -29.62 24.89
N VAL A 258 0.97 -29.00 24.15
CA VAL A 258 1.08 -29.11 22.69
C VAL A 258 1.36 -30.56 22.25
N ASN A 259 2.15 -31.31 23.04
CA ASN A 259 2.38 -32.74 22.79
C ASN A 259 1.16 -33.61 23.06
N LYS A 260 0.35 -33.32 24.09
CA LYS A 260 -0.94 -34.00 24.29
C LYS A 260 -1.90 -33.76 23.14
N LEU A 261 -1.97 -32.53 22.63
CA LEU A 261 -2.79 -32.20 21.46
C LEU A 261 -2.34 -32.96 20.21
N LYS A 262 -1.02 -33.11 20.00
CA LYS A 262 -0.46 -33.92 18.91
C LYS A 262 -0.97 -35.37 18.94
N GLU A 263 -0.94 -36.00 20.11
CA GLU A 263 -1.44 -37.37 20.31
C GLU A 263 -2.93 -37.47 20.01
N GLN A 264 -3.73 -36.52 20.51
CA GLN A 264 -5.17 -36.46 20.23
C GLN A 264 -5.49 -36.20 18.75
N TRP A 265 -4.64 -35.46 18.05
CA TRP A 265 -4.77 -35.22 16.61
C TRP A 265 -4.32 -36.41 15.77
N GLY A 266 -3.58 -37.36 16.36
CA GLY A 266 -3.03 -38.53 15.68
C GLY A 266 -2.03 -38.15 14.58
N ILE A 267 -1.18 -37.14 14.83
CA ILE A 267 -0.20 -36.61 13.87
C ILE A 267 1.26 -36.73 14.32
#